data_AF-A0A2N5JNA7-F1
#
_entry.id   AF-A0A2N5JNA7-F1
#
_cell.length_a   1.000
_cell.length_b   1.000
_cell.length_c   1.000
_cell.angle_alpha   90.00
_cell.angle_beta   90.00
_cell.angle_gamma   90.00
#
_symmetry.space_group_name_H-M   'P 1'
#
loop_
_entity.id
_entity.type
_entity.pdbx_description
1 polymer ?
#
loop_
_entity_poly.entity_id
_entity_poly.type
_entity_poly.pdbx_seq_one_letter_code
_entity_poly.pdbx_strand_id
1 'polypeptide(L)'
;MAEAQMAIVELAKQCVKYDKSGIDIYFATNPPQRKEGGNVADLAKVFQVKDAPPADDLLSSLQDALNRHFDNPEEGKKETIIVVLDHLPNDQEGIINVLVEATKKIDTENDAYRLGISFILIGENEEAKAFLNFLDDELEVAGASHDMIDAKDWMAIKAKQSSIEKFLLDALLD
;
A
#
# COMPACT_ATOMS: atom_id res chain seq x y z
N MET A 1 -12.11 -5.61 -12.06
CA MET A 1 -12.87 -6.29 -10.98
C MET A 1 -12.31 -7.67 -10.62
N ALA A 2 -12.51 -8.74 -11.41
CA ALA A 2 -12.07 -10.09 -11.00
C ALA A 2 -10.55 -10.23 -10.80
N GLU A 3 -9.75 -9.55 -11.63
CA GLU A 3 -8.29 -9.58 -11.53
C GLU A 3 -7.76 -8.89 -10.27
N ALA A 4 -8.34 -7.75 -9.90
CA ALA A 4 -7.99 -7.03 -8.67
C ALA A 4 -8.30 -7.85 -7.42
N GLN A 5 -9.45 -8.51 -7.39
CA GLN A 5 -9.82 -9.39 -6.28
C GLN A 5 -8.85 -10.56 -6.12
N MET A 6 -8.47 -11.21 -7.23
CA MET A 6 -7.47 -12.30 -7.19
C MET A 6 -6.12 -11.82 -6.69
N ALA A 7 -5.67 -10.64 -7.15
CA ALA A 7 -4.40 -10.05 -6.73
C ALA A 7 -4.37 -9.81 -5.21
N ILE A 8 -5.39 -9.13 -4.68
CA ILE A 8 -5.50 -8.80 -3.26
C ILE A 8 -5.57 -10.08 -2.40
N VAL A 9 -6.36 -11.08 -2.82
CA VAL A 9 -6.46 -12.36 -2.10
C VAL A 9 -5.11 -13.09 -2.07
N GLU A 10 -4.40 -13.10 -3.19
CA GLU A 10 -3.10 -13.79 -3.28
C GLU A 10 -2.02 -13.06 -2.46
N LEU A 11 -1.98 -11.73 -2.50
CA LEU A 11 -1.11 -10.91 -1.65
C LEU A 11 -1.39 -11.19 -0.17
N ALA A 12 -2.65 -11.12 0.25
CA ALA A 12 -3.03 -11.34 1.64
C ALA A 12 -2.64 -12.73 2.16
N LYS A 13 -2.83 -13.79 1.33
CA LYS A 13 -2.41 -15.16 1.69
C LYS A 13 -0.91 -15.27 1.94
N GLN A 14 -0.12 -14.47 1.25
CA GLN A 14 1.33 -14.48 1.41
C GLN A 14 1.73 -13.62 2.61
N CYS A 15 1.14 -12.44 2.81
CA CYS A 15 1.39 -11.59 3.98
C CYS A 15 1.15 -12.34 5.31
N VAL A 16 0.05 -13.08 5.43
CA VAL A 16 -0.25 -13.86 6.66
C VAL A 16 0.70 -15.02 6.93
N LYS A 17 1.57 -15.40 5.96
CA LYS A 17 2.66 -16.36 6.23
C LYS A 17 3.80 -15.71 6.99
N TYR A 18 4.02 -14.41 6.77
CA TYR A 18 5.11 -13.64 7.36
C TYR A 18 4.67 -12.91 8.64
N ASP A 19 3.40 -12.46 8.71
CA ASP A 19 2.81 -11.88 9.92
C ASP A 19 1.69 -12.77 10.49
N LYS A 20 1.96 -13.39 11.64
CA LYS A 20 1.01 -14.25 12.35
C LYS A 20 -0.09 -13.48 13.09
N SER A 21 0.09 -12.18 13.31
CA SER A 21 -0.91 -11.31 13.94
C SER A 21 -2.05 -10.93 13.00
N GLY A 22 -1.86 -11.12 11.69
CA GLY A 22 -2.86 -10.87 10.64
C GLY A 22 -2.43 -9.75 9.72
N ILE A 23 -3.40 -9.15 9.03
CA ILE A 23 -3.22 -7.94 8.23
C ILE A 23 -4.32 -6.92 8.56
N ASP A 24 -3.97 -5.65 8.61
CA ASP A 24 -4.95 -4.58 8.65
C ASP A 24 -5.40 -4.27 7.21
N ILE A 25 -6.71 -4.17 6.99
CA ILE A 25 -7.30 -3.96 5.67
C ILE A 25 -7.93 -2.57 5.64
N TYR A 26 -7.50 -1.72 4.72
CA TYR A 26 -8.06 -0.38 4.49
C TYR A 26 -8.90 -0.33 3.22
N PHE A 27 -9.97 0.46 3.25
CA PHE A 27 -10.78 0.84 2.11
C PHE A 27 -10.56 2.31 1.82
N ALA A 28 -10.36 2.65 0.55
CA ALA A 28 -10.18 4.02 0.06
C ALA A 28 -11.48 4.84 0.17
N THR A 29 -11.98 5.08 1.37
CA THR A 29 -13.26 5.76 1.63
C THR A 29 -13.06 7.02 2.47
N ASN A 30 -14.06 7.90 2.43
CA ASN A 30 -14.17 9.03 3.33
C ASN A 30 -15.49 8.97 4.11
N PRO A 31 -15.48 8.78 5.44
CA PRO A 31 -14.29 8.62 6.28
C PRO A 31 -13.53 7.30 5.99
N PRO A 32 -12.24 7.19 6.37
CA PRO A 32 -11.47 5.96 6.24
C PRO A 32 -12.17 4.79 6.92
N GLN A 33 -12.32 3.68 6.20
CA GLN A 33 -12.82 2.44 6.77
C GLN A 33 -11.70 1.41 6.78
N ARG A 34 -11.55 0.72 7.92
CA ARG A 34 -10.54 -0.32 8.08
C ARG A 34 -11.03 -1.49 8.92
N LYS A 35 -10.38 -2.63 8.73
CA LYS A 35 -10.56 -3.85 9.52
C LYS A 35 -9.21 -4.26 10.11
N GLU A 36 -9.07 -4.10 11.42
CA GLU A 36 -7.85 -4.48 12.15
C GLU A 36 -7.81 -5.98 12.46
N GLY A 37 -6.61 -6.57 12.45
CA GLY A 37 -6.40 -8.00 12.70
C GLY A 37 -7.16 -8.91 11.74
N GLY A 38 -7.34 -8.45 10.50
CA GLY A 38 -8.03 -9.17 9.45
C GLY A 38 -7.23 -10.38 8.95
N ASN A 39 -7.92 -11.25 8.25
CA ASN A 39 -7.32 -12.36 7.53
C ASN A 39 -7.90 -12.49 6.11
N VAL A 40 -7.39 -13.45 5.35
CA VAL A 40 -7.84 -13.73 3.98
C VAL A 40 -9.35 -13.99 3.88
N ALA A 41 -9.96 -14.60 4.91
CA ALA A 41 -11.40 -14.85 4.92
C ALA A 41 -12.22 -13.56 5.16
N ASP A 42 -11.65 -12.56 5.84
CA ASP A 42 -12.29 -11.25 5.98
C ASP A 42 -12.25 -10.46 4.67
N LEU A 43 -11.14 -10.52 3.91
CA LEU A 43 -11.09 -10.00 2.55
C LEU A 43 -12.11 -10.67 1.61
N ALA A 44 -12.30 -11.98 1.73
CA ALA A 44 -13.30 -12.68 0.93
C ALA A 44 -14.74 -12.20 1.21
N LYS A 45 -15.05 -11.81 2.46
CA LYS A 45 -16.36 -11.24 2.83
C LYS A 45 -16.53 -9.84 2.28
N VAL A 46 -15.46 -9.04 2.31
CA VAL A 46 -15.41 -7.69 1.74
C VAL A 46 -15.75 -7.72 0.25
N PHE A 47 -15.17 -8.65 -0.52
CA PHE A 47 -15.46 -8.79 -1.96
C PHE A 47 -16.86 -9.33 -2.28
N GLN A 48 -17.59 -9.85 -1.29
CA GLN A 48 -18.97 -10.29 -1.46
C GLN A 48 -19.99 -9.15 -1.25
N VAL A 49 -19.55 -7.98 -0.80
CA VAL A 49 -20.42 -6.81 -0.66
C VAL A 49 -20.73 -6.24 -2.05
N LYS A 50 -21.91 -6.59 -2.57
CA LYS A 50 -22.39 -6.20 -3.91
C LYS A 50 -22.54 -4.69 -4.14
N ASP A 51 -22.69 -3.93 -3.06
CA ASP A 51 -22.97 -2.49 -3.09
C ASP A 51 -21.94 -1.73 -2.24
N ALA A 52 -20.65 -2.12 -2.33
CA ALA A 52 -19.60 -1.32 -1.73
C ALA A 52 -19.65 0.10 -2.34
N PRO A 53 -19.64 1.17 -1.52
CA PRO A 53 -19.62 2.53 -2.05
C PRO A 53 -18.41 2.68 -2.98
N PRO A 54 -18.51 3.50 -4.06
CA PRO A 54 -17.34 3.81 -4.87
C PRO A 54 -16.31 4.47 -3.94
N ALA A 55 -15.29 3.69 -3.61
CA ALA A 55 -14.22 4.03 -2.72
C ALA A 55 -13.07 4.52 -3.60
N ASP A 56 -12.88 5.84 -3.64
CA ASP A 56 -11.83 6.51 -4.42
C ASP A 56 -11.22 7.69 -3.64
N ASP A 57 -11.22 7.58 -2.31
CA ASP A 57 -10.51 8.49 -1.42
C ASP A 57 -9.30 7.75 -0.81
N LEU A 58 -8.29 7.58 -1.66
CA LEU A 58 -7.00 7.01 -1.26
C LEU A 58 -6.30 7.92 -0.24
N LEU A 59 -6.37 9.25 -0.44
CA LEU A 59 -5.67 10.22 0.40
C LEU A 59 -6.06 10.08 1.86
N SER A 60 -7.36 10.10 2.16
CA SER A 60 -7.85 10.02 3.55
C SER A 60 -7.42 8.72 4.22
N SER A 61 -7.45 7.62 3.47
CA SER A 61 -7.14 6.28 3.99
C SER A 61 -5.63 6.07 4.18
N LEU A 62 -4.82 6.58 3.25
CA LEU A 62 -3.36 6.57 3.35
C LEU A 62 -2.89 7.44 4.52
N GLN A 63 -3.50 8.62 4.69
CA GLN A 63 -3.21 9.50 5.82
C GLN A 63 -3.56 8.84 7.16
N ASP A 64 -4.70 8.15 7.28
CA ASP A 64 -5.08 7.42 8.50
C ASP A 64 -4.08 6.31 8.83
N ALA A 65 -3.66 5.53 7.82
CA ALA A 65 -2.66 4.47 7.99
C ALA A 65 -1.30 5.03 8.45
N LEU A 66 -0.83 6.11 7.82
CA LEU A 66 0.44 6.76 8.20
C LEU A 66 0.37 7.37 9.60
N ASN A 67 -0.72 8.06 9.94
CA ASN A 67 -0.90 8.60 11.28
C ASN A 67 -0.89 7.48 12.32
N ARG A 68 -1.55 6.36 12.05
CA ARG A 68 -1.54 5.21 12.96
C ARG A 68 -0.12 4.68 13.21
N HIS A 69 0.68 4.56 12.16
CA HIS A 69 2.08 4.12 12.26
C HIS A 69 2.89 5.05 13.18
N PHE A 70 2.81 6.37 12.96
CA PHE A 70 3.58 7.35 13.74
C PHE A 70 3.02 7.61 15.14
N ASP A 71 1.70 7.51 15.35
CA ASP A 71 1.07 7.77 16.65
C ASP A 71 1.21 6.58 17.61
N ASN A 72 1.33 5.35 17.09
CA ASN A 72 1.48 4.12 17.89
C ASN A 72 2.68 3.29 17.41
N PRO A 73 3.90 3.82 17.51
CA PRO A 73 5.07 3.12 17.00
C PRO A 73 5.33 1.82 17.78
N GLU A 74 5.45 0.71 17.06
CA GLU A 74 5.88 -0.59 17.61
C GLU A 74 7.38 -0.76 17.39
N GLU A 75 8.19 -0.51 18.43
CA GLU A 75 9.65 -0.61 18.37
C GLU A 75 10.11 -1.98 17.87
N GLY A 76 10.95 -1.99 16.82
CA GLY A 76 11.53 -3.20 16.25
C GLY A 76 10.63 -3.99 15.30
N LYS A 77 9.39 -3.52 15.05
CA LYS A 77 8.53 -4.09 14.00
C LYS A 77 8.72 -3.32 12.70
N LYS A 78 8.94 -4.06 11.62
CA LYS A 78 8.83 -3.51 10.26
C LYS A 78 7.37 -3.52 9.84
N GLU A 79 6.85 -2.38 9.41
CA GLU A 79 5.51 -2.27 8.83
C GLU A 79 5.63 -2.01 7.32
N THR A 80 4.79 -2.67 6.53
CA THR A 80 4.71 -2.44 5.10
C THR A 80 3.26 -2.14 4.74
N ILE A 81 3.02 -0.96 4.18
CA ILE A 81 1.72 -0.57 3.62
C ILE A 81 1.70 -0.95 2.15
N ILE A 82 0.78 -1.83 1.76
CA ILE A 82 0.59 -2.20 0.35
C ILE A 82 -0.66 -1.51 -0.18
N VAL A 83 -0.48 -0.61 -1.14
CA VAL A 83 -1.56 0.14 -1.79
C VAL A 83 -1.85 -0.49 -3.15
N VAL A 84 -3.10 -0.91 -3.38
CA VAL A 84 -3.51 -1.55 -4.64
C VAL A 84 -4.50 -0.64 -5.37
N LEU A 85 -4.20 -0.30 -6.62
CA LEU A 85 -4.98 0.62 -7.45
C LEU A 85 -5.19 0.04 -8.85
N ASP A 86 -6.29 0.40 -9.51
CA ASP A 86 -6.54 0.08 -10.92
C ASP A 86 -6.73 1.31 -11.82
N HIS A 87 -6.61 2.51 -11.24
CA HIS A 87 -6.74 3.80 -11.92
C HIS A 87 -5.91 4.87 -11.21
N LEU A 88 -5.84 6.06 -11.83
CA LEU A 88 -5.17 7.22 -11.29
C LEU A 88 -5.98 7.79 -10.11
N PRO A 89 -5.38 8.01 -8.93
CA PRO A 89 -6.10 8.58 -7.80
C PRO A 89 -6.48 10.05 -8.05
N ASN A 90 -7.61 10.48 -7.50
CA ASN A 90 -8.14 11.83 -7.72
C ASN A 90 -7.26 12.94 -7.13
N ASP A 91 -6.70 12.75 -5.93
CA ASP A 91 -5.93 13.78 -5.20
C ASP A 91 -4.42 13.47 -5.18
N GLN A 92 -3.80 13.58 -6.36
CA GLN A 92 -2.38 13.27 -6.55
C GLN A 92 -1.47 14.19 -5.72
N GLU A 93 -1.76 15.49 -5.68
CA GLU A 93 -0.97 16.46 -4.92
C GLU A 93 -1.05 16.19 -3.42
N GLY A 94 -2.24 15.90 -2.89
CA GLY A 94 -2.42 15.50 -1.51
C GLY A 94 -1.63 14.24 -1.17
N ILE A 95 -1.68 13.22 -2.03
CA ILE A 95 -0.94 11.97 -1.84
C ILE A 95 0.58 12.23 -1.81
N ILE A 96 1.11 13.01 -2.75
CA ILE A 96 2.53 13.40 -2.77
C ILE A 96 2.93 14.08 -1.46
N ASN A 97 2.14 15.07 -1.02
CA ASN A 97 2.44 15.83 0.19
C ASN A 97 2.50 14.92 1.43
N VAL A 98 1.51 14.04 1.59
CA VAL A 98 1.43 13.12 2.74
C VAL A 98 2.58 12.12 2.76
N LEU A 99 2.99 11.61 1.60
CA LEU A 99 4.15 10.72 1.48
C LEU A 99 5.46 11.45 1.79
N VAL A 100 5.65 12.66 1.26
CA VAL A 100 6.82 13.50 1.57
C VAL A 100 6.90 13.79 3.07
N GLU A 101 5.78 14.13 3.72
CA GLU A 101 5.73 14.33 5.16
C GLU A 101 6.10 13.06 5.94
N ALA A 102 5.61 11.89 5.51
CA ALA A 102 5.98 10.61 6.10
C ALA A 102 7.50 10.36 6.00
N THR A 103 8.11 10.63 4.84
CA THR A 103 9.56 10.45 4.66
C THR A 103 10.38 11.28 5.65
N LYS A 104 9.94 12.52 5.92
CA LYS A 104 10.59 13.45 6.84
C LYS A 104 10.42 13.04 8.29
N LYS A 105 9.26 12.50 8.67
CA LYS A 105 9.03 12.00 10.04
C LYS A 105 9.98 10.84 10.37
N ILE A 106 10.16 9.92 9.44
CA ILE A 106 11.07 8.78 9.59
C ILE A 106 12.52 9.24 9.82
N ASP A 107 12.98 10.26 9.09
CA ASP A 107 14.31 10.86 9.28
C ASP A 107 14.53 11.38 10.72
N THR A 108 13.48 11.93 11.32
CA THR A 108 13.55 12.54 12.66
C THR A 108 13.37 11.55 13.81
N GLU A 109 12.67 10.44 13.60
CA GLU A 109 12.23 9.54 14.69
C GLU A 109 13.17 8.36 14.98
N ASN A 110 14.39 8.36 14.41
CA ASN A 110 15.46 7.36 14.59
C ASN A 110 15.12 6.02 13.88
N ASP A 111 16.13 5.29 13.37
CA ASP A 111 16.02 4.05 12.57
C ASP A 111 15.25 2.86 13.22
N ALA A 112 14.66 3.05 14.41
CA ALA A 112 13.88 2.04 15.13
C ALA A 112 12.52 1.75 14.48
N TYR A 113 12.05 2.64 13.60
CA TYR A 113 10.77 2.50 12.88
C TYR A 113 11.05 2.33 11.39
N ARG A 114 10.70 1.14 10.87
CA ARG A 114 10.86 0.82 9.45
C ARG A 114 9.49 0.72 8.83
N LEU A 115 9.13 1.72 8.05
CA LEU A 115 7.96 1.74 7.20
C LEU A 115 8.39 1.60 5.74
N GLY A 116 7.84 0.61 5.04
CA GLY A 116 7.87 0.53 3.58
C GLY A 116 6.49 0.77 3.00
N ILE A 117 6.40 1.39 1.83
CA ILE A 117 5.14 1.58 1.10
C ILE A 117 5.29 1.00 -0.30
N SER A 118 4.44 0.05 -0.67
CA SER A 118 4.46 -0.55 -2.01
C SER A 118 3.14 -0.32 -2.73
N PHE A 119 3.20 0.38 -3.87
CA PHE A 119 2.09 0.56 -4.78
C PHE A 119 2.03 -0.57 -5.81
N ILE A 120 0.85 -1.12 -6.03
CA ILE A 120 0.58 -2.15 -7.03
C ILE A 120 -0.51 -1.64 -7.97
N LEU A 121 -0.15 -1.45 -9.24
CA LEU A 121 -1.09 -1.12 -10.29
C LEU A 121 -1.68 -2.39 -10.91
N ILE A 122 -3.00 -2.42 -11.06
CA ILE A 122 -3.73 -3.49 -11.72
C ILE A 122 -4.35 -2.95 -13.01
N GLY A 123 -3.95 -3.51 -14.14
CA GLY A 123 -4.41 -3.07 -15.46
C GLY A 123 -3.37 -2.23 -16.19
N GLU A 124 -3.79 -1.55 -17.26
CA GLU A 124 -2.91 -0.90 -18.23
C GLU A 124 -3.13 0.63 -18.29
N ASN A 125 -3.47 1.25 -17.15
CA ASN A 125 -3.65 2.70 -17.10
C ASN A 125 -2.29 3.41 -17.11
N GLU A 126 -1.91 4.00 -18.25
CA GLU A 126 -0.63 4.68 -18.44
C GLU A 126 -0.46 5.94 -17.56
N GLU A 127 -1.53 6.68 -17.28
CA GLU A 127 -1.47 7.86 -16.40
C GLU A 127 -1.21 7.45 -14.96
N ALA A 128 -1.90 6.41 -14.49
CA ALA A 128 -1.66 5.81 -13.18
C ALA A 128 -0.24 5.27 -13.07
N LYS A 129 0.24 4.59 -14.11
CA LYS A 129 1.60 4.08 -14.17
C LYS A 129 2.64 5.20 -14.11
N ALA A 130 2.46 6.28 -14.87
CA ALA A 130 3.36 7.43 -14.83
C ALA A 130 3.37 8.09 -13.45
N PHE A 131 2.21 8.25 -12.82
CA PHE A 131 2.11 8.78 -11.47
C PHE A 131 2.83 7.89 -10.44
N LEU A 132 2.64 6.57 -10.49
CA LEU A 132 3.30 5.65 -9.57
C LEU A 132 4.81 5.58 -9.79
N ASN A 133 5.28 5.64 -11.04
CA ASN A 133 6.72 5.75 -11.31
C ASN A 133 7.31 7.04 -10.75
N PHE A 134 6.57 8.15 -10.79
CA PHE A 134 6.99 9.39 -10.14
C PHE A 134 7.11 9.23 -8.62
N LEU A 135 6.15 8.52 -7.97
CA LEU A 135 6.23 8.24 -6.53
C LEU A 135 7.42 7.35 -6.16
N ASP A 136 7.80 6.41 -7.01
CA ASP A 136 8.91 5.46 -6.83
C ASP A 136 10.26 6.16 -7.09
N ASP A 137 10.46 6.70 -8.30
CA ASP A 137 11.79 7.15 -8.76
C ASP A 137 12.08 8.65 -8.52
N GLU A 138 11.05 9.48 -8.33
CA GLU A 138 11.17 10.95 -8.43
C GLU A 138 10.60 11.74 -7.23
N LEU A 139 10.18 11.08 -6.15
CA LEU A 139 9.56 11.77 -5.01
C LEU A 139 10.54 12.72 -4.29
N GLU A 140 11.85 12.49 -4.39
CA GLU A 140 12.88 13.41 -3.90
C GLU A 140 12.77 14.82 -4.52
N VAL A 141 12.30 14.92 -5.78
CA VAL A 141 12.07 16.20 -6.46
C VAL A 141 10.97 17.00 -5.74
N ALA A 142 10.01 16.32 -5.12
CA ALA A 142 8.97 16.92 -4.28
C ALA A 142 9.44 17.17 -2.82
N GLY A 143 10.68 16.80 -2.49
CA GLY A 143 11.31 17.06 -1.20
C GLY A 143 11.22 15.92 -0.19
N ALA A 144 11.05 14.68 -0.65
CA ALA A 144 11.23 13.49 0.21
C ALA A 144 12.69 13.37 0.70
N SER A 145 12.88 12.85 1.91
CA SER A 145 14.20 12.70 2.54
C SER A 145 14.79 11.30 2.44
N HIS A 146 13.97 10.29 2.19
CA HIS A 146 14.35 8.88 2.11
C HIS A 146 13.55 8.19 1.02
N ASP A 147 14.17 7.19 0.39
CA ASP A 147 13.49 6.25 -0.48
C ASP A 147 12.84 5.14 0.37
N MET A 148 11.52 4.99 0.24
CA MET A 148 10.72 3.99 0.95
C MET A 148 9.49 3.55 0.15
N ILE A 149 9.41 3.96 -1.11
CA ILE A 149 8.22 3.79 -1.94
C ILE A 149 8.61 2.96 -3.14
N ASP A 150 7.97 1.81 -3.29
CA ASP A 150 8.09 1.00 -4.49
C ASP A 150 6.80 1.07 -5.30
N ALA A 151 6.91 1.12 -6.63
CA ALA A 151 5.78 0.90 -7.53
C ALA A 151 6.00 -0.34 -8.39
N LYS A 152 4.99 -1.20 -8.49
CA LYS A 152 5.02 -2.41 -9.33
C LYS A 152 3.72 -2.60 -10.12
N ASP A 153 3.87 -3.13 -11.32
CA ASP A 153 2.77 -3.55 -12.18
C ASP A 153 2.39 -5.01 -11.87
N TRP A 154 1.09 -5.27 -11.63
CA TRP A 154 0.58 -6.60 -11.33
C TRP A 154 0.84 -7.62 -12.45
N MET A 155 0.75 -7.23 -13.72
CA MET A 155 1.09 -8.11 -14.84
C MET A 155 2.58 -8.44 -14.84
N ALA A 156 3.44 -7.46 -14.53
CA ALA A 156 4.88 -7.68 -14.42
C ALA A 156 5.23 -8.60 -13.25
N ILE A 157 4.50 -8.51 -12.13
CA ILE A 157 4.56 -9.49 -11.04
C ILE A 157 4.16 -10.85 -11.62
N LYS A 158 2.93 -11.07 -12.08
CA LYS A 158 2.47 -12.38 -12.56
C LYS A 158 3.34 -13.04 -13.64
N ALA A 159 3.98 -12.26 -14.52
CA ALA A 159 4.80 -12.79 -15.60
C ALA A 159 6.06 -13.54 -15.11
N LYS A 160 6.54 -13.29 -13.89
CA LYS A 160 7.69 -14.02 -13.31
C LYS A 160 7.20 -15.32 -12.64
N GLN A 161 7.85 -16.45 -12.91
CA GLN A 161 7.41 -17.80 -12.45
C GLN A 161 7.37 -17.99 -10.91
N SER A 162 8.02 -17.11 -10.13
CA SER A 162 8.10 -17.13 -8.66
C SER A 162 7.77 -15.77 -8.03
N SER A 163 6.79 -15.07 -8.60
CA SER A 163 6.73 -13.60 -8.53
C SER A 163 6.17 -12.95 -7.29
N ILE A 164 5.07 -13.46 -6.74
CA ILE A 164 4.35 -12.76 -5.65
C ILE A 164 5.09 -12.91 -4.33
N GLU A 165 5.56 -14.13 -4.04
CA GLU A 165 6.37 -14.39 -2.84
C GLU A 165 7.69 -13.62 -2.90
N LYS A 166 8.34 -13.58 -4.07
CA LYS A 166 9.54 -12.76 -4.26
C LYS A 166 9.23 -11.26 -4.12
N PHE A 167 8.17 -10.77 -4.76
CA PHE A 167 7.75 -9.36 -4.63
C PHE A 167 7.51 -8.98 -3.17
N LEU A 168 6.81 -9.83 -2.41
CA LEU A 168 6.57 -9.57 -1.00
C LEU A 168 7.84 -9.68 -0.17
N LEU A 169 8.74 -10.59 -0.48
CA LEU A 169 10.04 -10.64 0.17
C LEU A 169 10.84 -9.37 -0.11
N ASP A 170 10.89 -8.90 -1.36
CA ASP A 170 11.56 -7.66 -1.74
C ASP A 170 10.94 -6.49 -0.94
N ALA A 171 9.61 -6.32 -0.99
CA ALA A 171 8.87 -5.27 -0.25
C ALA A 171 8.96 -5.33 1.29
N LEU A 172 9.26 -6.49 1.88
CA LEU A 172 9.44 -6.67 3.33
C LEU A 172 10.92 -6.50 3.77
N LEU A 173 11.85 -6.69 2.84
CA LEU A 173 13.28 -6.68 3.10
C LEU A 173 13.92 -5.33 2.82
N ASP A 174 13.41 -4.61 1.83
CA ASP A 174 13.68 -3.18 1.62
C ASP A 174 13.31 -2.37 2.88
#